data_AF-A0A497QQX0-F1
#
_entry.id   AF-A0A497QQX0-F1
#
_cell.length_a   1.000
_cell.length_b   1.000
_cell.length_c   1.000
_cell.angle_alpha   90.00
_cell.angle_beta   90.00
_cell.angle_gamma   90.00
#
_symmetry.space_group_name_H-M   'P 1'
#
loop_
_entity.id
_entity.type
_entity.pdbx_description
1 polymer ?
#
loop_
_entity_poly.entity_id
_entity_poly.type
_entity_poly.pdbx_seq_one_letter_code
_entity_poly.pdbx_strand_id
1 'polypeptide(L)' 'MSETSLTIRESRRRTTVPKQIVDALNLKDGDRIRWILFHDNRILITKVQGSKK' A
#
# COMPACT_ATOMS: atom_id res chain seq x y z
N MET A 1 -0.27 15.93 3.56
CA MET A 1 -0.05 15.14 2.33
C MET A 1 1.32 14.49 2.45
N SER A 2 1.42 13.18 2.26
CA SER A 2 2.70 12.45 2.36
C SER A 2 2.97 11.76 1.05
N GLU A 3 4.16 11.98 0.51
CA GLU A 3 4.61 11.42 -0.77
C GLU A 3 5.79 10.48 -0.51
N THR A 4 5.88 9.40 -1.27
CA THR A 4 7.01 8.47 -1.22
C THR A 4 7.43 8.05 -2.62
N SER A 5 8.72 7.89 -2.84
CA SER A 5 9.27 7.52 -4.14
C SER A 5 9.23 6.00 -4.35
N LEU A 6 8.87 5.57 -5.56
CA LEU A 6 8.96 4.18 -5.97
C LEU A 6 10.41 3.80 -6.27
N THR A 7 10.91 2.75 -5.63
CA THR A 7 12.19 2.13 -5.99
C THR A 7 11.94 0.85 -6.80
N ILE A 8 12.54 0.76 -7.99
CA ILE A 8 12.50 -0.42 -8.85
C ILE A 8 13.90 -1.01 -8.94
N ARG A 9 14.06 -2.29 -8.56
CA ARG A 9 15.29 -3.07 -8.74
C ARG A 9 14.93 -4.43 -9.29
N GLU A 10 15.34 -4.70 -10.52
CA GLU A 10 14.97 -5.92 -11.26
C GLU A 10 13.45 -6.15 -11.23
N SER A 11 13.00 -7.27 -10.66
CA SER A 11 11.58 -7.60 -10.49
C SER A 11 10.93 -6.97 -9.25
N ARG A 12 11.72 -6.40 -8.33
CA ARG A 12 11.21 -5.84 -7.07
C ARG A 12 10.82 -4.38 -7.24
N ARG A 13 9.57 -4.09 -6.86
CA ARG A 13 9.02 -2.73 -6.74
C ARG A 13 8.68 -2.48 -5.29
N ARG A 14 9.24 -1.44 -4.68
CA ARG A 14 9.04 -1.09 -3.27
C ARG A 14 8.76 0.39 -3.12
N THR A 15 7.81 0.70 -2.25
CA THR A 15 7.62 2.04 -1.73
C THR A 15 7.52 1.96 -0.21
N THR A 16 7.93 3.02 0.47
CA THR A 16 7.72 3.16 1.90
C THR A 16 6.27 3.61 2.15
N VAL A 17 5.60 2.97 3.10
CA VAL A 17 4.29 3.45 3.57
C VAL A 17 4.54 4.53 4.62
N PRO A 18 4.02 5.77 4.45
CA PRO A 18 4.21 6.83 5.43
C PRO A 18 3.70 6.43 6.82
N LYS A 19 4.41 6.83 7.87
CA LYS A 19 4.04 6.54 9.27
C LYS A 19 2.58 6.87 9.58
N GLN A 20 2.10 8.03 9.16
CA GLN A 20 0.72 8.47 9.38
C GLN A 20 -0.32 7.49 8.81
N ILE A 21 -0.02 6.85 7.67
CA ILE A 21 -0.91 5.86 7.06
C ILE A 21 -0.84 4.52 7.81
N VAL A 22 0.35 4.11 8.25
CA VAL A 22 0.55 2.91 9.10
C VAL A 22 -0.27 3.03 10.38
N ASP A 23 -0.16 4.16 11.07
CA ASP A 23 -0.86 4.42 12.32
C ASP A 23 -2.39 4.49 12.12
N ALA A 24 -2.85 5.24 11.11
CA ALA A 24 -4.28 5.41 10.83
C ALA A 24 -5.00 4.11 10.43
N LEU A 25 -4.32 3.22 9.72
CA LEU A 25 -4.86 1.92 9.29
C LEU A 25 -4.51 0.77 10.26
N ASN A 26 -3.81 1.08 11.35
CA ASN A 26 -3.29 0.12 12.33
C ASN A 26 -2.59 -1.07 11.62
N LEU A 27 -1.71 -0.74 10.66
CA LEU A 27 -0.97 -1.74 9.88
C LEU A 27 0.14 -2.34 10.72
N LYS A 28 0.33 -3.64 10.60
CA LYS A 28 1.39 -4.40 11.26
C LYS A 28 2.31 -5.06 10.25
N ASP A 29 3.48 -5.48 10.70
CA ASP A 29 4.36 -6.31 9.87
C ASP A 29 3.62 -7.57 9.42
N GLY A 30 3.75 -7.91 8.13
CA GLY A 30 3.00 -8.99 7.49
C GLY A 30 1.56 -8.66 7.06
N ASP A 31 0.99 -7.50 7.42
CA ASP A 31 -0.31 -7.08 6.90
C ASP A 31 -0.26 -6.91 5.37
N ARG A 32 -1.34 -7.32 4.71
CA ARG A 32 -1.48 -7.16 3.26
C ARG A 32 -2.18 -5.86 2.92
N ILE A 33 -1.69 -5.20 1.88
CA ILE A 33 -2.28 -3.99 1.30
C ILE A 33 -2.72 -4.33 -0.13
N ARG A 34 -3.93 -3.91 -0.50
CA ARG A 34 -4.50 -4.06 -1.84
C ARG A 34 -4.36 -2.77 -2.62
N TRP A 35 -3.93 -2.93 -3.86
CA TRP A 35 -3.84 -1.87 -4.86
C TRP A 35 -4.94 -2.09 -5.89
N ILE A 36 -5.71 -1.05 -6.19
CA ILE A 36 -6.76 -1.05 -7.20
C ILE A 36 -6.38 0.01 -8.22
N LEU A 37 -6.16 -0.40 -9.47
CA LEU A 37 -5.95 0.49 -10.60
C LEU A 37 -7.30 0.75 -11.27
N PHE A 38 -7.69 2.02 -11.36
CA PHE A 38 -8.87 2.44 -12.11
C PHE A 38 -8.49 2.79 -13.55
N HIS A 39 -9.47 2.76 -14.45
CA HIS A 39 -9.27 3.09 -15.88
C HIS A 39 -8.82 4.53 -16.12
N ASP A 40 -9.01 5.43 -15.16
CA ASP A 40 -8.62 6.84 -15.24
C ASP A 40 -7.22 7.11 -14.67
N ASN A 41 -6.38 6.07 -14.60
CA ASN A 41 -5.00 6.12 -14.08
C ASN A 41 -4.88 6.51 -12.60
N ARG A 42 -5.97 6.54 -11.84
CA ARG A 42 -5.91 6.66 -10.38
C ARG A 42 -5.66 5.30 -9.75
N ILE A 43 -5.03 5.32 -8.59
CA ILE A 43 -4.88 4.15 -7.72
C ILE A 43 -5.59 4.38 -6.39
N LEU A 44 -6.20 3.33 -5.85
CA LEU A 44 -6.62 3.28 -4.46
C LEU A 44 -5.82 2.21 -3.74
N ILE A 45 -5.30 2.56 -2.57
CA ILE A 45 -4.56 1.68 -1.68
C ILE A 45 -5.45 1.43 -0.45
N THR A 46 -5.74 0.17 -0.14
CA THR A 46 -6.58 -0.20 1.02
C THR A 46 -5.96 -1.32 1.84
N LYS A 47 -6.18 -1.32 3.15
CA LYS A 47 -5.87 -2.47 4.01
C LYS A 47 -6.76 -3.66 3.62
N VAL A 48 -6.18 -4.85 3.59
CA VAL A 48 -6.94 -6.09 3.43
C VAL A 48 -7.42 -6.52 4.81
N GLN A 49 -8.73 -6.48 5.04
CA GLN A 49 -9.31 -7.16 6.20
C GLN A 49 -9.25 -8.67 5.95
N GLY A 50 -8.83 -9.44 6.96
CA GLY A 50 -8.67 -10.88 6.85
C GLY A 50 -9.89 -11.51 6.19
N SER A 51 -9.69 -12.11 5.02
CA SER A 51 -10.66 -13.02 4.44
C SER A 51 -10.84 -14.16 5.42
N LYS A 52 -11.97 -14.23 6.12
CA LYS A 52 -12.43 -15.51 6.67
C LYS A 52 -12.53 -16.44 5.46
N LYS A 53 -11.59 -17.37 5.37
CA LYS A 53 -11.69 -18.55 4.54
C LYS A 53 -12.13 -19.69 5.45
#